data_AF-A0A183EIK6-F1
#
_entry.id   AF-A0A183EIK6-F1
#
_cell.length_a   1.000
_cell.length_b   1.000
_cell.length_c   1.000
_cell.angle_alpha   90.00
_cell.angle_beta   90.00
_cell.angle_gamma   90.00
#
_symmetry.space_group_name_H-M   'P 1'
#
loop_
_entity.id
_entity.type
_entity.pdbx_description
1 polymer ?
#
loop_
_entity_poly.entity_id
_entity_poly.type
_entity_poly.pdbx_seq_one_letter_code
_entity_poly.pdbx_strand_id
1 'polypeptide(L)'
;MKRLLHSQSIIVSGESGAGKTESQKCILRYLCESWGSTAGPVEQRILETNPILEAFGNAKTVRNNNSSRFGKFVEIHFNRKVTAFGKLIQCLLRNNNQHAMRFLTFRTPTSTCVLERPEGDLRDELVDDYADFQRLLKGLRSIGFSEQDVNIIFAVVAAVLHLGNVHFIENLEDSKGGCMVEPSNEVSLRHAASLLGLDDFELKSGLTTRIMQPVKGGDKGTIIRVPLKPYEASAARDALAKAVYSRLFDAIVARINKCIPFGDSVSYIGVLDIAGF
;
A
#
# COMPACT_ATOMS: atom_id res chain seq x y z
N MET A 1 -8.30 26.58 -19.24
CA MET A 1 -9.59 25.85 -19.24
C MET A 1 -10.75 26.64 -19.82
N LYS A 2 -11.23 27.74 -19.20
CA LYS A 2 -12.46 28.43 -19.65
C LYS A 2 -12.48 28.89 -21.12
N ARG A 3 -11.32 29.35 -21.63
CA ARG A 3 -11.15 29.79 -23.03
C ARG A 3 -11.09 28.64 -24.03
N LEU A 4 -10.47 27.52 -23.65
CA LEU A 4 -10.20 26.39 -24.55
C LEU A 4 -11.19 25.24 -24.39
N LEU A 5 -12.01 25.23 -23.34
CA LEU A 5 -12.94 24.14 -22.99
C LEU A 5 -12.30 22.74 -22.88
N HIS A 6 -11.00 22.68 -22.61
CA HIS A 6 -10.25 21.44 -22.39
C HIS A 6 -9.67 21.39 -20.98
N SER A 7 -9.70 20.20 -20.37
CA SER A 7 -8.97 19.87 -19.15
C SER A 7 -7.46 20.01 -19.37
N GLN A 8 -6.71 20.19 -18.28
CA GLN A 8 -5.27 20.42 -18.33
C GLN A 8 -4.54 19.46 -17.40
N SER A 9 -3.26 19.23 -17.67
CA SER A 9 -2.39 18.42 -16.81
C SER A 9 -1.05 19.12 -16.62
N ILE A 10 -0.53 19.09 -15.40
CA ILE A 10 0.80 19.55 -15.03
C ILE A 10 1.59 18.30 -14.64
N ILE A 11 2.71 18.06 -15.31
CA ILE A 11 3.59 16.91 -15.04
C ILE A 11 4.83 17.43 -14.34
N VAL A 12 5.07 16.93 -13.14
CA VAL A 12 6.26 17.23 -12.33
C VAL A 12 7.20 16.04 -12.43
N SER A 13 8.36 16.24 -13.05
CA SER A 13 9.37 15.21 -13.26
C SER A 13 10.76 15.71 -12.85
N GLY A 14 11.68 14.79 -12.58
CA GLY A 14 13.02 15.09 -12.06
C GLY A 14 13.56 13.95 -11.19
N GLU A 15 14.85 14.01 -10.86
CA GLU A 15 15.51 13.00 -10.03
C GLU A 15 14.90 12.88 -8.63
N SER A 16 15.12 11.75 -7.97
CA SER A 16 14.70 11.56 -6.58
C SER A 16 15.35 12.61 -5.67
N GLY A 17 14.54 13.37 -4.92
CA GLY A 17 15.03 14.49 -4.09
C GLY A 17 15.03 15.86 -4.77
N ALA A 18 14.73 15.99 -6.06
CA ALA A 18 14.73 17.27 -6.79
C ALA A 18 13.59 18.26 -6.41
N GLY A 19 12.81 17.98 -5.36
CA GLY A 19 11.70 18.85 -4.93
C GLY A 19 10.39 18.66 -5.70
N LYS A 20 10.17 17.52 -6.36
CA LYS A 20 8.92 17.23 -7.11
C LYS A 20 7.67 17.33 -6.22
N THR A 21 7.70 16.65 -5.09
CA THR A 21 6.59 16.59 -4.13
C THR A 21 6.32 17.98 -3.51
N GLU A 22 7.35 18.76 -3.22
CA GLU A 22 7.19 20.15 -2.75
C GLU A 22 6.60 21.06 -3.84
N SER A 23 7.07 20.92 -5.08
CA SER A 23 6.51 21.65 -6.23
C SER A 23 5.03 21.31 -6.43
N GLN A 24 4.66 20.03 -6.32
CA GLN A 24 3.27 19.59 -6.38
C GLN A 24 2.43 20.24 -5.26
N LYS A 25 2.93 20.30 -4.02
CA LYS A 25 2.25 20.96 -2.90
C LYS A 25 2.01 22.46 -3.20
N CYS A 26 3.02 23.17 -3.70
CA CYS A 26 2.90 24.58 -4.07
C CYS A 26 1.86 24.80 -5.19
N ILE A 27 1.87 23.95 -6.22
CA ILE A 27 0.89 24.04 -7.33
C ILE A 27 -0.53 23.82 -6.81
N LEU A 28 -0.74 22.80 -5.97
CA LEU A 28 -2.05 22.50 -5.40
C LEU A 28 -2.55 23.64 -4.51
N ARG A 29 -1.68 24.19 -3.65
CA ARG A 29 -2.00 25.36 -2.83
C ARG A 29 -2.43 26.56 -3.68
N TYR A 30 -1.64 26.90 -4.70
CA TYR A 30 -1.96 28.01 -5.60
C TYR A 30 -3.33 27.82 -6.29
N LEU A 31 -3.63 26.62 -6.77
CA LEU A 31 -4.91 26.29 -7.41
C LEU A 31 -6.09 26.40 -6.42
N CYS A 32 -5.91 25.96 -5.18
CA CYS A 32 -6.92 26.03 -4.13
C CYS A 32 -7.13 27.47 -3.62
N GLU A 33 -6.07 28.25 -3.40
CA GLU A 33 -6.17 29.65 -2.95
C GLU A 33 -6.81 30.55 -4.01
N SER A 34 -6.42 30.37 -5.27
CA SER A 34 -6.85 31.25 -6.37
C SER A 34 -8.28 30.98 -6.86
N TRP A 35 -8.75 29.73 -6.80
CA TRP A 35 -10.06 29.33 -7.36
C TRP A 35 -10.95 28.51 -6.40
N GLY A 36 -10.48 28.26 -5.17
CA GLY A 36 -11.17 27.45 -4.16
C GLY A 36 -11.82 28.27 -3.04
N SER A 37 -12.08 29.57 -3.22
CA SER A 37 -12.65 30.46 -2.20
C SER A 37 -13.99 29.97 -1.59
N THR A 38 -14.68 29.05 -2.28
CA THR A 38 -15.92 28.38 -1.82
C THR A 38 -15.74 26.89 -1.49
N ALA A 39 -14.56 26.31 -1.71
CA ALA A 39 -14.28 24.88 -1.65
C ALA A 39 -13.98 24.34 -0.25
N GLY A 40 -13.90 25.20 0.78
CA GLY A 40 -13.56 24.78 2.14
C GLY A 40 -12.15 24.16 2.25
N PRO A 41 -11.86 23.36 3.29
CA PRO A 41 -10.52 22.82 3.61
C PRO A 41 -10.07 21.67 2.67
N VAL A 42 -10.40 21.71 1.37
CA VAL A 42 -9.97 20.69 0.40
C VAL A 42 -8.45 20.61 0.30
N GLU A 43 -7.76 21.75 0.26
CA GLU A 43 -6.29 21.79 0.30
C GLU A 43 -5.77 21.08 1.55
N GLN A 44 -6.31 21.45 2.72
CA GLN A 44 -5.90 20.89 4.00
C GLN A 44 -6.11 19.37 4.03
N ARG A 45 -7.24 18.86 3.52
CA ARG A 45 -7.48 17.41 3.42
C ARG A 45 -6.50 16.72 2.48
N ILE A 46 -6.17 17.33 1.33
CA ILE A 46 -5.17 16.76 0.41
C ILE A 46 -3.79 16.75 1.09
N LEU A 47 -3.42 17.80 1.82
CA LEU A 47 -2.15 17.85 2.54
C LEU A 47 -2.09 16.84 3.68
N GLU A 48 -3.20 16.61 4.40
CA GLU A 48 -3.31 15.62 5.48
C GLU A 48 -3.25 14.16 4.97
N THR A 49 -3.52 13.91 3.68
CA THR A 49 -3.36 12.59 3.08
C THR A 49 -1.92 12.22 2.77
N ASN A 50 -1.02 13.20 2.65
CA ASN A 50 0.37 12.96 2.24
C ASN A 50 1.12 12.03 3.19
N PRO A 51 1.11 12.23 4.53
CA PRO A 51 1.79 11.33 5.45
C PRO A 51 1.32 9.88 5.33
N ILE A 52 0.03 9.66 5.00
CA ILE A 52 -0.53 8.32 4.81
C ILE A 52 0.03 7.70 3.54
N LEU A 53 -0.04 8.42 2.42
CA LEU A 53 0.46 7.93 1.14
C LEU A 53 1.97 7.71 1.16
N GLU A 54 2.72 8.57 1.86
CA GLU A 54 4.15 8.42 2.06
C GLU A 54 4.45 7.19 2.93
N ALA A 55 3.71 6.96 4.01
CA ALA A 55 3.95 5.79 4.87
C ALA A 55 3.70 4.45 4.19
N PHE A 56 2.69 4.36 3.31
CA PHE A 56 2.36 3.14 2.57
C PHE A 56 2.97 3.07 1.16
N GLY A 57 3.55 4.15 0.65
CA GLY A 57 3.98 4.25 -0.74
C GLY A 57 5.45 4.62 -0.93
N ASN A 58 6.11 5.14 0.09
CA ASN A 58 7.53 5.47 0.02
C ASN A 58 8.38 4.30 0.49
N ALA A 59 9.54 4.19 -0.13
CA ALA A 59 10.52 3.16 0.20
C ALA A 59 11.92 3.77 0.28
N LYS A 60 12.75 3.20 1.15
CA LYS A 60 14.19 3.43 1.12
C LYS A 60 14.78 2.76 -0.12
N THR A 61 15.54 3.54 -0.89
CA THR A 61 16.34 3.07 -2.03
C THR A 61 17.81 3.33 -1.75
N VAL A 62 18.70 2.79 -2.59
CA VAL A 62 20.15 3.00 -2.47
C VAL A 62 20.54 4.50 -2.56
N ARG A 63 19.74 5.33 -3.25
CA ARG A 63 20.04 6.74 -3.53
C ARG A 63 19.21 7.75 -2.73
N ASN A 64 18.02 7.35 -2.27
CA ASN A 64 17.13 8.21 -1.50
C ASN A 64 16.38 7.37 -0.46
N ASN A 65 16.44 7.82 0.80
CA ASN A 65 15.81 7.15 1.91
C ASN A 65 14.28 7.30 1.92
N ASN A 66 13.73 8.34 1.28
CA ASN A 66 12.28 8.61 1.17
C ASN A 66 11.82 8.72 -0.30
N SER A 67 12.03 7.67 -1.10
CA SER A 67 11.66 7.68 -2.52
C SER A 67 10.20 7.25 -2.70
N SER A 68 9.36 8.10 -3.29
CA SER A 68 8.03 7.71 -3.75
C SER A 68 8.14 6.59 -4.80
N ARG A 69 7.48 5.46 -4.55
CA ARG A 69 7.43 4.32 -5.49
C ARG A 69 6.10 4.20 -6.22
N PHE A 70 5.26 5.21 -6.10
CA PHE A 70 3.97 5.32 -6.76
C PHE A 70 3.89 6.62 -7.56
N GLY A 71 3.09 6.60 -8.63
CA GLY A 71 2.64 7.81 -9.30
C GLY A 71 1.48 8.44 -8.53
N LYS A 72 1.59 9.74 -8.24
CA LYS A 72 0.54 10.51 -7.59
C LYS A 72 -0.08 11.48 -8.58
N PHE A 73 -1.30 11.15 -8.99
CA PHE A 73 -2.12 12.04 -9.78
C PHE A 73 -3.19 12.67 -8.88
N VAL A 74 -3.28 14.00 -8.92
CA VAL A 74 -4.27 14.75 -8.11
C VAL A 74 -5.08 15.58 -9.08
N GLU A 75 -6.40 15.37 -9.11
CA GLU A 75 -7.29 16.11 -10.00
C GLU A 75 -8.05 17.18 -9.21
N ILE A 76 -7.96 18.43 -9.68
CA ILE A 76 -8.83 19.50 -9.19
C ILE A 76 -9.91 19.71 -10.23
N HIS A 77 -11.15 19.41 -9.88
CA HIS A 77 -12.31 19.54 -10.74
C HIS A 77 -12.93 20.93 -10.63
N PHE A 78 -13.46 21.42 -11.74
CA PHE A 78 -14.11 22.73 -11.82
C PHE A 78 -15.51 22.56 -12.39
N ASN A 79 -16.48 23.21 -11.76
CA ASN A 79 -17.86 23.30 -12.26
C ASN A 79 -17.99 24.48 -13.26
N ARG A 80 -19.13 24.62 -13.95
CA ARG A 80 -19.43 25.71 -14.92
C ARG A 80 -19.26 27.10 -14.32
N LYS A 81 -19.49 27.24 -13.01
CA LYS A 81 -19.32 28.48 -12.24
C LYS A 81 -17.86 28.79 -11.86
N VAL A 82 -16.90 27.93 -12.24
CA VAL A 82 -15.46 28.01 -11.90
C VAL A 82 -15.21 27.86 -10.39
N THR A 83 -16.14 27.25 -9.67
CA THR A 83 -15.90 26.78 -8.31
C THR A 83 -15.09 25.49 -8.38
N ALA A 84 -13.95 25.45 -7.69
CA ALA A 84 -13.12 24.26 -7.60
C ALA A 84 -13.69 23.26 -6.58
N PHE A 85 -13.67 21.98 -6.93
CA PHE A 85 -13.90 20.84 -6.06
C PHE A 85 -12.68 19.91 -6.19
N GLY A 86 -12.15 19.42 -5.08
CA GLY A 86 -11.02 18.49 -5.13
C GLY A 86 -11.50 17.07 -5.45
N LYS A 87 -10.71 16.31 -6.20
CA LYS A 87 -10.78 14.85 -6.18
C LYS A 87 -9.37 14.30 -6.25
N LEU A 88 -8.93 13.63 -5.21
CA LEU A 88 -7.73 12.83 -5.33
C LEU A 88 -8.05 11.64 -6.23
N ILE A 89 -7.35 11.48 -7.36
CA ILE A 89 -7.40 10.25 -8.16
C ILE A 89 -5.99 9.71 -8.24
N GLN A 90 -5.61 8.96 -7.20
CA GLN A 90 -4.34 8.25 -7.19
C GLN A 90 -4.32 7.19 -8.30
N CYS A 91 -3.46 7.35 -9.31
CA CYS A 91 -3.23 6.35 -10.35
C CYS A 91 -1.91 5.60 -10.06
N LEU A 92 -2.02 4.37 -9.57
CA LEU A 92 -0.87 3.48 -9.35
C LEU A 92 -0.32 2.99 -10.70
N LEU A 93 0.76 3.61 -11.18
CA LEU A 93 1.56 3.03 -12.26
C LEU A 93 2.66 2.10 -11.71
N ARG A 94 2.45 0.80 -12.01
CA ARG A 94 3.39 -0.32 -12.25
C ARG A 94 4.10 -1.07 -11.09
N ASN A 95 3.60 -2.29 -10.89
CA ASN A 95 4.24 -3.61 -11.05
C ASN A 95 5.45 -4.07 -10.24
N ASN A 96 6.10 -3.29 -9.37
CA ASN A 96 7.21 -3.82 -8.57
C ASN A 96 7.21 -3.28 -7.13
N ASN A 97 6.13 -3.55 -6.39
CA ASN A 97 6.05 -3.34 -4.94
C ASN A 97 6.93 -4.38 -4.22
N GLN A 98 8.25 -4.25 -4.33
CA GLN A 98 9.21 -5.01 -3.52
C GLN A 98 9.61 -4.28 -2.22
N HIS A 99 9.23 -3.02 -2.01
CA HIS A 99 9.87 -2.20 -0.95
C HIS A 99 8.94 -1.27 -0.14
N ALA A 100 7.62 -1.50 -0.09
CA ALA A 100 6.70 -0.63 0.66
C ALA A 100 6.62 -0.94 2.19
N MET A 101 7.68 -1.51 2.78
CA MET A 101 7.76 -1.83 4.21
C MET A 101 8.88 -1.08 4.91
N ARG A 102 8.88 0.26 4.83
CA ARG A 102 9.88 1.05 5.57
C ARG A 102 9.67 0.97 7.08
N PHE A 103 8.40 0.93 7.53
CA PHE A 103 8.04 0.99 8.96
C PHE A 103 8.19 -0.34 9.73
N LEU A 104 8.52 -1.44 9.07
CA LEU A 104 8.36 -2.78 9.66
C LEU A 104 9.66 -3.59 9.74
N THR A 105 10.77 -3.01 9.33
CA THR A 105 12.10 -3.56 9.62
C THR A 105 12.49 -3.45 11.10
N PHE A 106 11.62 -2.88 11.95
CA PHE A 106 11.68 -3.13 13.38
C PHE A 106 11.16 -4.55 13.64
N ARG A 107 12.12 -5.47 13.72
CA ARG A 107 12.03 -6.83 14.28
C ARG A 107 10.84 -6.98 15.24
N THR A 108 10.03 -8.00 15.01
CA THR A 108 9.10 -8.54 16.01
C THR A 108 9.84 -8.81 17.33
N PRO A 109 9.29 -8.36 18.46
CA PRO A 109 8.95 -9.33 19.48
C PRO A 109 7.49 -9.15 19.90
N THR A 110 6.70 -10.20 19.71
CA THR A 110 5.54 -10.55 20.54
C THR A 110 4.58 -9.44 20.99
N SER A 111 3.39 -9.44 20.40
CA SER A 111 2.09 -9.33 21.08
C SER A 111 1.72 -8.10 21.92
N THR A 112 2.45 -6.99 21.87
CA THR A 112 1.96 -5.70 22.39
C THR A 112 2.45 -4.54 21.55
N CYS A 113 1.51 -3.73 21.04
CA CYS A 113 1.78 -2.44 20.41
C CYS A 113 2.33 -1.45 21.44
N VAL A 114 3.59 -1.59 21.82
CA VAL A 114 4.37 -0.58 22.54
C VAL A 114 5.70 -0.48 21.83
N LEU A 115 5.94 0.69 21.21
CA LEU A 115 7.22 1.02 20.59
C LEU A 115 8.24 1.28 21.70
N GLU A 116 8.94 0.24 22.15
CA GLU A 116 10.18 0.43 22.91
C GLU A 116 11.32 0.70 21.92
N ARG A 117 12.10 1.76 22.19
CA ARG A 117 13.27 2.14 21.38
C ARG A 117 14.32 1.02 21.43
N PRO A 118 14.65 0.35 20.32
CA PRO A 118 15.75 -0.61 20.32
C PRO A 118 17.09 0.14 20.30
N GLU A 119 18.05 -0.33 21.09
CA GLU A 119 19.43 0.13 21.03
C GLU A 119 20.06 -0.32 19.69
N GLY A 120 20.08 0.57 18.69
CA GLY A 120 20.69 0.30 17.39
C GLY A 120 20.09 1.10 16.24
N ASP A 121 19.82 2.38 16.47
CA ASP A 121 19.06 3.25 15.57
C ASP A 121 19.74 3.40 14.20
N LEU A 122 19.00 3.13 13.12
CA LEU A 122 19.41 3.48 11.75
C LEU A 122 19.22 5.00 11.58
N ARG A 123 20.12 5.78 12.18
CA ARG A 123 20.03 7.25 12.18
C ARG A 123 20.09 7.80 10.76
N ASP A 124 19.03 8.47 10.35
CA ASP A 124 18.95 9.29 9.15
C ASP A 124 18.67 10.73 9.59
N GLU A 125 19.54 11.68 9.25
CA GLU A 125 19.38 13.09 9.65
C GLU A 125 18.08 13.73 9.12
N LEU A 126 17.47 13.10 8.11
CA LEU A 126 16.28 13.61 7.43
C LEU A 126 14.99 12.85 7.77
N VAL A 127 15.05 11.72 8.48
CA VAL A 127 13.86 10.88 8.73
C VAL A 127 13.77 10.42 10.17
N ASP A 128 12.65 10.74 10.80
CA ASP A 128 12.30 10.33 12.16
C ASP A 128 11.06 9.43 12.09
N ASP A 129 11.27 8.12 12.12
CA ASP A 129 10.21 7.11 12.01
C ASP A 129 9.17 7.26 13.13
N TYR A 130 9.57 7.70 14.33
CA TYR A 130 8.64 7.91 15.43
C TYR A 130 7.73 9.11 15.15
N ALA A 131 8.31 10.25 14.73
CA ALA A 131 7.52 11.42 14.37
C ALA A 131 6.62 11.16 13.16
N ASP A 132 7.11 10.42 12.15
CA ASP A 132 6.34 10.08 10.96
C ASP A 132 5.19 9.11 11.26
N PHE A 133 5.39 8.16 12.18
CA PHE A 133 4.32 7.30 12.66
C PHE A 133 3.22 8.09 13.39
N GLN A 134 3.59 9.08 14.22
CA GLN A 134 2.62 9.96 14.87
C GLN A 134 1.84 10.81 13.84
N ARG A 135 2.52 11.29 12.79
CA ARG A 135 1.88 12.01 11.67
C ARG A 135 0.92 11.10 10.90
N LEU A 136 1.28 9.85 10.65
CA LEU A 136 0.42 8.84 10.04
C LEU A 136 -0.87 8.64 10.85
N LEU A 137 -0.76 8.39 12.16
CA LEU A 137 -1.92 8.17 13.03
C LEU A 137 -2.84 9.40 13.05
N LYS A 138 -2.25 10.61 13.13
CA LYS A 138 -3.00 11.86 13.06
C LYS A 138 -3.73 12.01 11.72
N GLY A 139 -3.07 11.68 10.61
CA GLY A 139 -3.66 11.71 9.28
C GLY A 139 -4.83 10.73 9.14
N LEU A 140 -4.66 9.47 9.57
CA LEU A 140 -5.72 8.46 9.53
C LEU A 140 -6.96 8.90 10.33
N ARG A 141 -6.76 9.44 11.54
CA ARG A 141 -7.86 9.97 12.36
C ARG A 141 -8.56 11.16 11.72
N SER A 142 -7.81 12.10 11.11
CA SER A 142 -8.38 13.28 10.44
C SER A 142 -9.27 12.91 9.25
N ILE A 143 -8.89 11.85 8.51
CA ILE A 143 -9.67 11.34 7.38
C ILE A 143 -10.89 10.51 7.83
N GLY A 144 -11.03 10.23 9.12
CA GLY A 144 -12.18 9.51 9.67
C GLY A 144 -12.03 7.99 9.62
N PHE A 145 -10.81 7.48 9.71
CA PHE A 145 -10.58 6.08 10.10
C PHE A 145 -10.82 5.95 11.61
N SER A 146 -11.64 4.98 11.98
CA SER A 146 -11.85 4.62 13.39
C SER A 146 -10.62 3.87 13.93
N GLU A 147 -10.48 3.79 15.26
CA GLU A 147 -9.42 2.98 15.87
C GLU A 147 -9.52 1.50 15.45
N GLN A 148 -10.74 1.00 15.17
CA GLN A 148 -10.93 -0.35 14.64
C GLN A 148 -10.38 -0.48 13.22
N ASP A 149 -10.64 0.48 12.33
CA ASP A 149 -10.10 0.48 10.97
C ASP A 149 -8.56 0.54 10.99
N VAL A 150 -8.00 1.36 11.87
CA VAL A 150 -6.54 1.49 12.06
C VAL A 150 -5.94 0.17 12.54
N ASN A 151 -6.57 -0.51 13.50
CA ASN A 151 -6.14 -1.82 13.97
C ASN A 151 -6.21 -2.88 12.86
N ILE A 152 -7.24 -2.85 12.01
CA ILE A 152 -7.34 -3.76 10.85
C ILE A 152 -6.20 -3.50 9.86
N ILE A 153 -5.90 -2.23 9.56
CA ILE A 153 -4.79 -1.86 8.68
C ILE A 153 -3.48 -2.44 9.22
N PHE A 154 -3.20 -2.23 10.51
CA PHE A 154 -1.98 -2.75 11.13
C PHE A 154 -1.98 -4.28 11.25
N ALA A 155 -3.13 -4.93 11.45
CA ALA A 155 -3.24 -6.38 11.46
C ALA A 155 -2.90 -6.97 10.08
N VAL A 156 -3.42 -6.39 9.00
CA VAL A 156 -3.07 -6.82 7.62
C VAL A 156 -1.59 -6.63 7.36
N VAL A 157 -1.04 -5.48 7.76
CA VAL A 157 0.40 -5.19 7.62
C VAL A 157 1.26 -6.20 8.39
N ALA A 158 0.89 -6.50 9.64
CA ALA A 158 1.56 -7.52 10.46
C ALA A 158 1.43 -8.93 9.85
N ALA A 159 0.29 -9.26 9.24
CA ALA A 159 0.11 -10.52 8.55
C ALA A 159 1.08 -10.68 7.37
N VAL A 160 1.28 -9.63 6.57
CA VAL A 160 2.24 -9.65 5.46
C VAL A 160 3.68 -9.84 5.95
N LEU A 161 4.05 -9.28 7.12
CA LEU A 161 5.36 -9.53 7.74
C LEU A 161 5.53 -10.97 8.19
N HIS A 162 4.53 -11.49 8.89
CA HIS A 162 4.55 -12.89 9.33
C HIS A 162 4.62 -13.85 8.15
N LEU A 163 3.91 -13.56 7.05
CA LEU A 163 4.06 -14.28 5.78
C LEU A 163 5.49 -14.21 5.26
N GLY A 164 6.14 -13.04 5.27
CA GLY A 164 7.53 -12.88 4.81
C GLY A 164 8.54 -13.78 5.54
N ASN A 165 8.29 -14.09 6.81
CA ASN A 165 9.12 -14.96 7.63
C ASN A 165 8.88 -16.47 7.38
N VAL A 166 7.88 -16.87 6.60
CA VAL A 166 7.58 -18.29 6.35
C VAL A 166 8.56 -18.86 5.32
N HIS A 167 9.38 -19.83 5.71
CA HIS A 167 10.29 -20.55 4.81
C HIS A 167 9.77 -21.95 4.48
N PHE A 168 10.07 -22.41 3.26
CA PHE A 168 9.68 -23.72 2.75
C PHE A 168 10.92 -24.57 2.52
N ILE A 169 10.87 -25.81 3.00
CA ILE A 169 11.91 -26.83 2.84
C ILE A 169 11.35 -28.01 2.03
N GLU A 170 12.23 -28.81 1.43
CA GLU A 170 11.82 -30.03 0.74
C GLU A 170 11.30 -31.06 1.73
N ASN A 171 10.17 -31.68 1.41
CA ASN A 171 9.64 -32.78 2.21
C ASN A 171 10.26 -34.10 1.74
N LEU A 172 11.22 -34.62 2.52
CA LEU A 172 11.95 -35.86 2.24
C LEU A 172 11.20 -37.12 2.69
N GLU A 173 10.15 -36.98 3.50
CA GLU A 173 9.40 -38.10 4.08
C GLU A 173 8.25 -38.58 3.20
N ASP A 174 7.71 -37.70 2.35
CA ASP A 174 6.54 -38.02 1.53
C ASP A 174 6.96 -38.58 0.16
N SER A 175 6.47 -39.78 -0.19
CA SER A 175 6.80 -40.45 -1.46
C SER A 175 6.33 -39.67 -2.70
N LYS A 176 5.46 -38.68 -2.52
CA LYS A 176 4.96 -37.78 -3.56
C LYS A 176 5.86 -36.56 -3.79
N GLY A 177 6.86 -36.33 -2.94
CA GLY A 177 7.68 -35.13 -2.93
C GLY A 177 6.88 -33.85 -2.64
N GLY A 178 7.57 -32.71 -2.70
CA GLY A 178 6.98 -31.38 -2.53
C GLY A 178 7.71 -30.56 -1.47
N CYS A 179 7.02 -29.54 -0.96
CA CYS A 179 7.54 -28.69 0.11
C CYS A 179 6.71 -28.78 1.38
N MET A 180 7.36 -28.55 2.52
CA MET A 180 6.73 -28.31 3.80
C MET A 180 7.20 -26.98 4.39
N VAL A 181 6.41 -26.41 5.29
CA VAL A 181 6.83 -25.23 6.06
C VAL A 181 7.88 -25.64 7.08
N GLU A 182 8.92 -24.84 7.21
CA GLU A 182 9.97 -25.07 8.21
C GLU A 182 9.38 -25.04 9.63
N PRO A 183 9.63 -26.04 10.50
CA PRO A 183 9.01 -26.14 11.82
C PRO A 183 9.25 -24.91 12.71
N SER A 184 10.40 -24.25 12.59
CA SER A 184 10.71 -23.00 13.32
C SER A 184 9.79 -21.83 12.95
N ASN A 185 9.14 -21.88 11.79
CA ASN A 185 8.41 -20.77 11.19
C ASN A 185 6.90 -21.01 11.19
N GLU A 186 6.45 -22.18 11.64
CA GLU A 186 5.02 -22.53 11.73
C GLU A 186 4.25 -21.59 12.67
N VAL A 187 4.92 -21.05 13.69
CA VAL A 187 4.35 -20.01 14.56
C VAL A 187 4.03 -18.74 13.76
N SER A 188 4.91 -18.33 12.84
CA SER A 188 4.66 -17.16 11.98
C SER A 188 3.49 -17.40 11.01
N LEU A 189 3.38 -18.61 10.45
CA LEU A 189 2.25 -18.98 9.61
C LEU A 189 0.92 -18.88 10.37
N ARG A 190 0.87 -19.40 11.60
CA ARG A 190 -0.32 -19.35 12.45
C ARG A 190 -0.72 -17.92 12.81
N HIS A 191 0.26 -17.06 13.11
CA HIS A 191 -0.01 -15.64 13.33
C HIS A 191 -0.56 -14.95 12.07
N ALA A 192 0.02 -15.21 10.90
CA ALA A 192 -0.48 -14.69 9.63
C ALA A 192 -1.92 -15.16 9.34
N ALA A 193 -2.22 -16.45 9.55
CA ALA A 193 -3.55 -17.01 9.37
C ALA A 193 -4.58 -16.34 10.29
N SER A 194 -4.25 -16.21 11.58
CA SER A 194 -5.10 -15.54 12.58
C SER A 194 -5.40 -14.08 12.22
N LEU A 195 -4.38 -13.33 11.80
CA LEU A 195 -4.54 -11.91 11.43
C LEU A 195 -5.33 -11.71 10.13
N LEU A 196 -5.27 -12.67 9.19
CA LEU A 196 -6.07 -12.65 7.96
C LEU A 196 -7.47 -13.26 8.14
N GLY A 197 -7.77 -13.84 9.30
CA GLY A 197 -9.03 -14.55 9.55
C GLY A 197 -9.15 -15.85 8.74
N LEU A 198 -8.03 -16.51 8.46
CA LEU A 198 -7.95 -17.78 7.75
C LEU A 198 -7.63 -18.93 8.71
N ASP A 199 -8.04 -20.13 8.34
CA ASP A 199 -7.61 -21.34 9.03
C ASP A 199 -6.13 -21.66 8.71
N ASP A 200 -5.38 -22.10 9.73
CA ASP A 200 -3.96 -22.42 9.60
C ASP A 200 -3.71 -23.54 8.59
N PHE A 201 -4.56 -24.57 8.58
CA PHE A 201 -4.45 -25.68 7.65
C PHE A 201 -4.80 -25.25 6.22
N GLU A 202 -5.82 -24.42 6.03
CA GLU A 202 -6.18 -23.89 4.72
C GLU A 202 -5.07 -23.01 4.13
N LEU A 203 -4.48 -22.11 4.93
CA LEU A 203 -3.37 -21.27 4.48
C LEU A 203 -2.13 -22.12 4.14
N LYS A 204 -1.78 -23.08 5.01
CA LYS A 204 -0.67 -24.02 4.78
C LYS A 204 -0.87 -24.84 3.51
N SER A 205 -2.06 -25.40 3.32
CA SER A 205 -2.40 -26.19 2.13
C SER A 205 -2.41 -25.33 0.87
N GLY A 206 -2.93 -24.10 0.93
CA GLY A 206 -2.97 -23.18 -0.21
C GLY A 206 -1.59 -22.71 -0.67
N LEU A 207 -0.61 -22.62 0.25
CA LEU A 207 0.77 -22.25 -0.08
C LEU A 207 1.62 -23.43 -0.57
N THR A 208 1.29 -24.66 -0.18
CA THR A 208 2.09 -25.87 -0.47
C THR A 208 1.52 -26.73 -1.58
N THR A 209 0.26 -26.51 -1.98
CA THR A 209 -0.41 -27.33 -2.99
C THR A 209 -1.10 -26.46 -4.04
N ARG A 210 -1.07 -26.92 -5.29
CA ARG A 210 -1.88 -26.37 -6.37
C ARG A 210 -3.07 -27.28 -6.64
N ILE A 211 -4.25 -26.69 -6.71
CA ILE A 211 -5.47 -27.38 -7.12
C ILE A 211 -5.53 -27.43 -8.66
N MET A 212 -5.71 -28.62 -9.23
CA MET A 212 -5.90 -28.82 -10.66
C MET A 212 -7.19 -29.61 -10.92
N GLN A 213 -7.98 -29.12 -11.89
CA GLN A 213 -9.15 -29.82 -12.40
C GLN A 213 -8.88 -30.20 -13.86
N PRO A 214 -8.69 -31.50 -14.18
CA PRO A 214 -8.42 -31.92 -15.54
C PRO A 214 -9.66 -31.73 -16.43
N VAL A 215 -9.52 -30.95 -17.49
CA VAL A 215 -10.62 -30.57 -18.40
C VAL A 215 -11.01 -31.70 -19.36
N LYS A 216 -10.20 -32.77 -19.48
CA LYS A 216 -10.30 -33.77 -20.55
C LYS A 216 -10.76 -35.19 -20.13
N GLY A 217 -11.57 -35.33 -19.07
CA GLY A 217 -11.92 -36.66 -18.56
C GLY A 217 -13.33 -36.81 -17.97
N GLY A 218 -14.37 -36.55 -18.76
CA GLY A 218 -15.78 -36.91 -18.45
C GLY A 218 -16.43 -36.09 -17.32
N ASP A 219 -17.76 -36.19 -17.21
CA ASP A 219 -18.68 -35.33 -16.42
C ASP A 219 -18.44 -35.29 -14.89
N LYS A 220 -17.33 -35.83 -14.39
CA LYS A 220 -16.93 -35.81 -12.97
C LYS A 220 -15.43 -35.60 -12.84
N GLY A 221 -14.93 -34.44 -13.27
CA GLY A 221 -13.54 -34.04 -13.03
C GLY A 221 -13.26 -33.92 -11.53
N THR A 222 -12.59 -34.90 -10.94
CA THR A 222 -12.17 -34.84 -9.54
C THR A 222 -11.09 -33.77 -9.36
N ILE A 223 -11.17 -33.04 -8.25
CA ILE A 223 -10.20 -32.01 -7.89
C ILE A 223 -8.94 -32.72 -7.37
N ILE A 224 -7.81 -32.51 -8.03
CA ILE A 224 -6.52 -33.11 -7.64
C ILE A 224 -5.66 -32.01 -6.99
N ARG A 225 -5.10 -32.30 -5.81
CA ARG A 225 -4.10 -31.46 -5.14
C ARG A 225 -2.71 -31.95 -5.50
N VAL A 226 -1.92 -31.08 -6.16
CA VAL A 226 -0.55 -31.36 -6.57
C VAL A 226 0.41 -30.60 -5.66
N PRO A 227 1.34 -31.27 -4.96
CA PRO A 227 2.36 -30.60 -4.14
C PRO A 227 3.24 -29.66 -4.98
N LEU A 228 3.59 -28.50 -4.42
CA LEU A 228 4.48 -27.52 -5.02
C LEU A 228 5.93 -27.74 -4.59
N LYS A 229 6.88 -27.27 -5.39
CA LYS A 229 8.29 -27.22 -5.00
C LYS A 229 8.56 -26.01 -4.08
N PRO A 230 9.62 -26.02 -3.24
CA PRO A 230 9.88 -24.93 -2.29
C PRO A 230 9.97 -23.54 -2.94
N TYR A 231 10.57 -23.43 -4.14
CA TYR A 231 10.66 -22.16 -4.86
C TYR A 231 9.29 -21.68 -5.38
N GLU A 232 8.40 -22.60 -5.77
CA GLU A 232 7.05 -22.29 -6.22
C GLU A 232 6.18 -21.81 -5.06
N ALA A 233 6.29 -22.49 -3.91
CA ALA A 233 5.60 -22.09 -2.68
C ALA A 233 6.08 -20.71 -2.18
N SER A 234 7.39 -20.44 -2.25
CA SER A 234 7.96 -19.12 -1.93
C SER A 234 7.43 -18.03 -2.87
N ALA A 235 7.35 -18.31 -4.17
CA ALA A 235 6.77 -17.39 -5.15
C ALA A 235 5.27 -17.16 -4.91
N ALA A 236 4.52 -18.20 -4.54
CA ALA A 236 3.10 -18.11 -4.20
C ALA A 236 2.86 -17.26 -2.94
N ARG A 237 3.67 -17.45 -1.90
CA ARG A 237 3.68 -16.62 -0.68
C ARG A 237 3.93 -15.15 -1.00
N ASP A 238 4.94 -14.87 -1.82
CA ASP A 238 5.28 -13.50 -2.21
C ASP A 238 4.17 -12.86 -3.06
N ALA A 239 3.54 -13.64 -3.94
CA ALA A 239 2.40 -13.19 -4.74
C ALA A 239 1.19 -12.88 -3.84
N LEU A 240 0.90 -13.72 -2.84
CA LEU A 240 -0.16 -13.49 -1.86
C LEU A 240 0.12 -12.22 -1.05
N ALA A 241 1.34 -12.07 -0.51
CA ALA A 241 1.77 -10.89 0.22
C ALA A 241 1.58 -9.60 -0.60
N LYS A 242 2.00 -9.60 -1.87
CA LYS A 242 1.82 -8.48 -2.80
C LYS A 242 0.35 -8.18 -3.06
N ALA A 243 -0.47 -9.21 -3.27
CA ALA A 243 -1.90 -9.06 -3.53
C ALA A 243 -2.63 -8.45 -2.33
N VAL A 244 -2.39 -8.99 -1.12
CA VAL A 244 -2.97 -8.48 0.13
C VAL A 244 -2.59 -7.02 0.36
N TYR A 245 -1.30 -6.70 0.26
CA TYR A 245 -0.83 -5.32 0.43
C TYR A 245 -1.40 -4.36 -0.62
N SER A 246 -1.46 -4.80 -1.89
CA SER A 246 -2.05 -4.00 -2.96
C SER A 246 -3.53 -3.71 -2.72
N ARG A 247 -4.31 -4.70 -2.26
CA ARG A 247 -5.72 -4.51 -1.92
C ARG A 247 -5.91 -3.59 -0.71
N LEU A 248 -5.04 -3.70 0.31
CA LEU A 248 -5.05 -2.79 1.46
C LEU A 248 -4.83 -1.34 1.02
N PHE A 249 -3.81 -1.11 0.21
CA PHE A 249 -3.50 0.24 -0.29
C PHE A 249 -4.65 0.82 -1.12
N ASP A 250 -5.22 0.03 -2.02
CA ASP A 250 -6.40 0.43 -2.81
C ASP A 250 -7.60 0.79 -1.92
N ALA A 251 -7.82 0.03 -0.84
CA ALA A 251 -8.89 0.30 0.13
C ALA A 251 -8.66 1.61 0.89
N ILE A 252 -7.41 1.89 1.31
CA ILE A 252 -7.03 3.16 1.96
C ILE A 252 -7.27 4.33 1.00
N VAL A 253 -6.79 4.23 -0.24
CA VAL A 253 -7.00 5.27 -1.27
C VAL A 253 -8.48 5.48 -1.56
N ALA A 254 -9.26 4.40 -1.68
CA ALA A 254 -10.70 4.50 -1.91
C ALA A 254 -11.41 5.21 -0.74
N ARG A 255 -10.96 4.99 0.51
CA ARG A 255 -11.50 5.68 1.69
C ARG A 255 -11.12 7.16 1.70
N ILE A 256 -9.87 7.48 1.39
CA ILE A 256 -9.41 8.87 1.22
C ILE A 256 -10.27 9.59 0.19
N ASN A 257 -10.51 8.97 -0.97
CA ASN A 257 -11.29 9.56 -2.05
C ASN A 257 -12.75 9.81 -1.68
N LYS A 258 -13.34 8.99 -0.78
CA LYS A 258 -14.68 9.23 -0.22
C LYS A 258 -14.72 10.43 0.72
N CYS A 259 -13.62 10.76 1.37
CA CYS A 259 -13.53 11.88 2.30
C CYS A 259 -13.31 13.23 1.58
N ILE A 260 -12.99 13.21 0.29
CA ILE A 260 -12.83 14.43 -0.51
C ILE A 260 -14.17 14.69 -1.21
N PRO A 261 -14.82 15.83 -0.96
CA PRO A 261 -16.13 16.12 -1.53
C PRO A 261 -16.05 16.26 -3.05
N PHE A 262 -16.85 15.47 -3.76
CA PHE A 262 -16.99 15.52 -5.21
C PHE A 262 -18.40 15.98 -5.60
N GLY A 263 -18.48 16.89 -6.57
CA GLY A 263 -19.73 17.36 -7.16
C GLY A 263 -19.64 17.40 -8.69
N ASP A 264 -20.61 18.04 -9.34
CA ASP A 264 -20.64 18.15 -10.80
C ASP A 264 -19.36 18.77 -11.37
N SER A 265 -18.70 18.01 -12.24
CA SER A 265 -17.45 18.40 -12.89
C SER A 265 -17.65 18.64 -14.38
N VAL A 266 -17.02 19.70 -14.89
CA VAL A 266 -17.03 20.07 -16.32
C VAL A 266 -15.62 19.98 -16.91
N SER A 267 -14.62 20.36 -16.13
CA SER A 267 -13.21 20.33 -16.52
C SER A 267 -12.35 20.05 -15.29
N TYR A 268 -11.11 19.63 -15.49
CA TYR A 268 -10.16 19.39 -14.40
C TYR A 268 -8.75 19.91 -14.73
N ILE A 269 -7.97 20.19 -13.69
CA ILE A 269 -6.51 20.32 -13.75
C ILE A 269 -5.93 19.16 -12.96
N GLY A 270 -5.21 18.27 -13.64
CA GLY A 270 -4.48 17.18 -13.02
C GLY A 270 -3.04 17.58 -12.71
N VAL A 271 -2.53 17.25 -11.54
CA VAL A 271 -1.10 17.40 -11.20
C VAL A 271 -0.52 16.01 -10.97
N LEU A 272 0.42 15.61 -11.83
CA LEU A 272 1.08 14.31 -11.81
C LEU A 272 2.49 14.45 -11.21
N ASP A 273 2.71 13.82 -10.05
CA ASP A 273 4.04 13.56 -9.49
C ASP A 273 4.40 12.10 -9.78
N ILE A 274 5.43 11.89 -10.58
CA ILE A 274 5.96 10.56 -10.90
C ILE A 274 7.22 10.28 -10.10
N ALA A 275 7.47 9.00 -9.80
CA ALA A 275 8.75 8.57 -9.27
C ALA A 275 9.89 9.09 -10.18
N GLY A 276 10.89 9.70 -9.55
CA GLY A 276 12.07 10.20 -10.27
C GLY A 276 12.89 9.04 -10.84
N PHE A 277 13.57 9.32 -11.97
CA PHE A 277 14.55 8.42 -12.56
C PHE A 277 15.74 8.18 -11.63
#